data_AF-A0A378SLF3-F1
#
_entry.id   AF-A0A378SLF3-F1
#
_cell.length_a   1.000
_cell.length_b   1.000
_cell.length_c   1.000
_cell.angle_alpha   90.00
_cell.angle_beta   90.00
_cell.angle_gamma   90.00
#
_symmetry.space_group_name_H-M   'P 1'
#
loop_
_entity.id
_entity.type
_entity.pdbx_description
1 polymer ?
#
loop_
_entity_poly.entity_id
_entity_poly.type
_entity_poly.pdbx_seq_one_letter_code
_entity_poly.pdbx_strand_id
1 'polypeptide(L)' 'MSPVAEVLGVSALVFGIVALLFALIYIWDRWVKGTVLERSIDAFFDRLGKLFDR' A
#
# COMPACT_ATOMS: atom_id res chain seq x y z
N MET A 1 0.18 -31.08 -1.42
CA MET A 1 0.54 -30.15 -2.51
C MET A 1 1.98 -30.43 -2.92
N SER A 2 2.37 -30.21 -4.18
CA SER A 2 3.77 -30.45 -4.56
C SER A 2 4.66 -29.31 -4.04
N PRO A 3 5.91 -29.59 -3.61
CA PRO A 3 6.84 -28.54 -3.14
C PRO A 3 7.06 -27.43 -4.18
N VAL A 4 7.03 -27.80 -5.46
CA VAL A 4 7.16 -26.84 -6.58
C VAL A 4 5.97 -25.89 -6.63
N ALA A 5 4.74 -26.39 -6.47
CA ALA A 5 3.54 -25.55 -6.49
C ALA A 5 3.51 -24.57 -5.30
N GLU A 6 3.99 -25.00 -4.13
CA GLU A 6 4.11 -24.14 -2.94
C GLU A 6 5.12 -23.02 -3.14
N VAL A 7 6.32 -23.32 -3.64
CA VAL A 7 7.36 -22.31 -3.92
C VAL A 7 6.87 -21.30 -4.95
N LEU A 8 6.20 -21.75 -6.01
CA LEU A 8 5.64 -20.87 -7.03
C LEU A 8 4.52 -19.99 -6.45
N GLY A 9 3.64 -20.57 -5.62
CA GLY A 9 2.56 -19.84 -4.96
C GLY A 9 3.07 -18.73 -4.04
N VAL A 10 4.04 -19.05 -3.17
CA VAL A 10 4.66 -18.07 -2.28
C VAL A 10 5.41 -17.00 -3.07
N SER A 11 6.17 -17.40 -4.10
CA SER A 11 6.91 -16.44 -4.92
C SER A 11 5.96 -15.48 -5.64
N ALA A 12 4.90 -15.99 -6.27
CA ALA A 12 3.89 -15.17 -6.93
C ALA A 12 3.19 -14.21 -5.97
N LEU A 13 2.87 -14.66 -4.75
CA LEU A 13 2.30 -13.81 -3.71
C LEU A 13 3.25 -12.66 -3.34
N VAL A 14 4.53 -12.97 -3.09
CA VAL A 14 5.53 -11.96 -2.73
C VAL A 14 5.71 -10.95 -3.85
N PHE A 15 5.90 -11.41 -5.09
CA PHE A 15 6.02 -10.51 -6.24
C PHE A 15 4.77 -9.67 -6.45
N GLY A 16 3.58 -10.25 -6.27
CA GLY A 16 2.32 -9.53 -6.35
C GLY A 16 2.21 -8.41 -5.31
N ILE A 17 2.57 -8.69 -4.06
CA ILE A 17 2.58 -7.69 -2.99
C ILE A 17 3.58 -6.57 -3.30
N VAL A 18 4.80 -6.92 -3.72
CA VAL A 18 5.83 -5.93 -4.07
C VAL A 18 5.37 -5.05 -5.23
N ALA A 19 4.80 -5.64 -6.29
CA ALA A 19 4.27 -4.90 -7.43
C ALA A 19 3.11 -3.98 -7.02
N LEU A 20 2.22 -4.44 -6.14
CA LEU A 20 1.10 -3.66 -5.63
C LEU A 20 1.57 -2.47 -4.78
N LEU A 21 2.54 -2.68 -3.89
CA LEU A 21 3.16 -1.59 -3.11
C LEU A 21 3.84 -0.58 -4.03
N PHE A 22 4.58 -1.04 -5.03
CA PHE A 22 5.24 -0.16 -5.97
C PHE A 22 4.24 0.68 -6.77
N ALA A 23 3.16 0.06 -7.26
CA ALA A 23 2.09 0.78 -7.96
C ALA A 23 1.40 1.80 -7.05
N LEU A 24 1.13 1.45 -5.78
CA LEU A 24 0.52 2.34 -4.80
C LEU A 24 1.40 3.58 -4.55
N ILE A 25 2.70 3.37 -4.31
CA ILE A 25 3.67 4.44 -4.10
C ILE A 25 3.82 5.30 -5.36
N TYR A 26 3.90 4.68 -6.54
CA TYR A 26 4.00 5.40 -7.80
C TYR A 26 2.77 6.28 -8.06
N ILE A 27 1.58 5.74 -7.85
CA ILE A 27 0.34 6.50 -8.00
C ILE A 27 0.31 7.66 -7.01
N TRP A 28 0.71 7.40 -5.75
CA TRP A 28 0.80 8.43 -4.72
C TRP A 28 1.74 9.57 -5.13
N ASP A 29 2.98 9.24 -5.46
CA ASP A 29 4.02 10.22 -5.78
C ASP A 29 3.70 10.98 -7.08
N ARG A 30 3.12 10.29 -8.07
CA ARG A 30 2.86 10.88 -9.39
C ARG A 30 1.56 11.67 -9.48
N TRP A 31 0.53 11.29 -8.74
CA TRP A 31 -0.83 11.83 -8.92
C TRP A 31 -1.45 12.44 -7.67
N VAL A 32 -1.00 12.06 -6.47
CA VAL A 32 -1.63 12.52 -5.22
C VAL A 32 -0.82 13.66 -4.61
N LYS A 33 0.51 13.59 -4.67
CA LYS A 33 1.43 14.60 -4.15
C LYS A 33 1.19 15.97 -4.79
N GLY A 34 0.93 16.99 -3.98
CA GLY A 34 0.63 18.36 -4.36
C GLY A 34 -0.85 18.65 -4.67
N THR A 35 -1.74 17.66 -4.56
CA THR A 35 -3.17 17.82 -4.86
C THR A 35 -4.02 18.09 -3.61
N VAL A 36 -5.28 18.47 -3.81
CA VAL A 36 -6.28 18.61 -2.72
C VAL A 36 -6.49 17.29 -1.98
N LEU A 37 -6.21 16.16 -2.64
CA LEU A 37 -6.39 14.82 -2.12
C LEU A 37 -5.35 14.46 -1.05
N GLU A 38 -4.12 14.98 -1.16
CA GLU A 38 -3.08 14.87 -0.12
C GLU A 38 -3.57 15.49 1.20
N ARG A 39 -4.09 16.72 1.16
CA ARG A 39 -4.63 17.40 2.36
C ARG A 39 -5.78 16.65 2.99
N SER A 40 -6.63 16.01 2.19
CA SER A 40 -7.75 15.21 2.70
C SER A 40 -7.25 13.94 3.40
N ILE A 41 -6.17 13.35 2.90
CA ILE A 41 -5.60 12.12 3.46
C ILE A 41 -4.81 12.43 4.72
N ASP A 42 -4.03 13.51 4.77
CA ASP A 42 -3.38 13.97 6.00
C ASP A 42 -4.41 14.24 7.11
N ALA A 43 -5.50 14.95 6.79
CA ALA A 43 -6.58 15.20 7.74
C ALA A 43 -7.30 13.92 8.20
N PHE A 44 -7.33 12.89 7.36
CA PHE A 44 -7.88 11.58 7.70
C PHE A 44 -6.94 10.80 8.63
N PHE A 45 -5.64 10.75 8.33
CA PHE A 45 -4.63 10.11 9.17
C PHE A 45 -4.49 10.80 10.52
N ASP A 46 -4.54 12.14 10.59
CA ASP A 46 -4.55 12.89 11.85
C ASP A 46 -5.74 12.51 12.74
N ARG A 47 -6.91 12.27 12.13
CA ARG A 47 -8.11 11.83 12.86
C ARG A 47 -8.00 10.40 13.35
N LEU A 48 -7.43 9.51 12.54
CA LEU A 48 -7.15 8.13 12.97
C LEU A 48 -6.10 8.08 14.08
N GLY A 49 -5.03 8.87 13.97
CA GLY A 49 -4.01 9.00 15.01
C GLY A 49 -4.62 9.42 16.34
N LYS A 50 -5.49 10.44 16.35
CA LYS A 50 -6.22 10.87 17.56
C LYS A 50 -7.13 9.81 18.17
N LEU A 51 -7.61 8.84 17.38
CA LEU A 51 -8.42 7.73 17.86
C LEU A 51 -7.56 6.56 18.38
N PHE A 52 -6.35 6.39 17.84
CA PHE A 52 -5.44 5.31 18.20
C PHE A 52 -4.54 5.67 19.41
N ASP A 53 -4.31 6.96 19.63
CA ASP A 53 -3.53 7.51 20.76
C ASP A 53 -4.34 7.58 22.07
N ARG A 54 -5.48 6.86 22.15
CA ARG A 54 -6.39 6.82 23.29
C ARG A 54 -6.67 5.38 23.72
#